data_AF-A0A8S4QV49-F1
#
_entry.id   AF-A0A8S4QV49-F1
#
_cell.length_a   1.000
_cell.length_b   1.000
_cell.length_c   1.000
_cell.angle_alpha   90.00
_cell.angle_beta   90.00
_cell.angle_gamma   90.00
#
_symmetry.space_group_name_H-M   'P 1'
#
loop_
_entity.id
_entity.type
_entity.pdbx_description
1 polymer ?
#
loop_
_entity_poly.entity_id
_entity_poly.type
_entity_poly.pdbx_seq_one_letter_code
_entity_poly.pdbx_strand_id
1 'polypeptide(L)'
;ETEPVEEDAAVALEGLVSLWIHNNCSSVLLIGQDQTDEIVPLNGGASLAYRWRSPTAPKKIRFSIAGKATDWRWSNSITFSVGSSRVRLEEGYVNSDIRGLHGTYLYVVVKDTGVRRDMFLSGEITLANMLRHNLLYKVRVKRREETVWQTISSGDFNSETMTCSVLCNTEYETVLKLKYKTSGSGWSGDIPLKECRKENMPWLVKRMY
;
A
#
# COMPACT_ATOMS: atom_id res chain seq x y z
N GLU A 1 -15.59 -46.10 -4.40
CA GLU A 1 -15.73 -44.93 -5.29
C GLU A 1 -15.62 -43.70 -4.41
N THR A 2 -14.49 -43.01 -4.50
CA THR A 2 -14.16 -41.82 -3.72
C THR A 2 -14.48 -40.59 -4.58
N GLU A 3 -15.31 -39.70 -4.06
CA GLU A 3 -15.80 -38.50 -4.76
C GLU A 3 -14.66 -37.56 -5.18
N PRO A 4 -14.54 -37.18 -6.48
CA PRO A 4 -13.64 -36.13 -6.92
C PRO A 4 -14.36 -34.78 -7.15
N VAL A 5 -15.56 -34.58 -6.60
CA VAL A 5 -16.47 -33.51 -7.06
C VAL A 5 -16.12 -32.11 -6.51
N GLU A 6 -15.52 -32.01 -5.32
CA GLU A 6 -15.21 -30.69 -4.73
C GLU A 6 -14.02 -29.97 -5.42
N GLU A 7 -13.01 -30.72 -5.88
CA GLU A 7 -11.82 -30.14 -6.50
C GLU A 7 -12.13 -29.56 -7.89
N ASP A 8 -12.93 -30.27 -8.69
CA ASP A 8 -13.34 -29.82 -10.02
C ASP A 8 -14.30 -28.62 -9.97
N ALA A 9 -15.18 -28.55 -8.97
CA ALA A 9 -16.08 -27.42 -8.78
C ALA A 9 -15.32 -26.13 -8.39
N ALA A 10 -14.30 -26.24 -7.53
CA ALA A 10 -13.46 -25.13 -7.14
C ALA A 10 -12.64 -24.58 -8.31
N VAL A 11 -12.12 -25.46 -9.18
CA VAL A 11 -11.40 -25.09 -10.41
C VAL A 11 -12.32 -24.45 -11.45
N ALA A 12 -13.55 -24.97 -11.61
CA ALA A 12 -14.54 -24.40 -12.53
C ALA A 12 -15.01 -23.00 -12.10
N LEU A 13 -15.09 -22.73 -10.80
CA LEU A 13 -15.48 -21.42 -10.24
C LEU A 13 -14.35 -20.39 -10.31
N GLU A 14 -13.08 -20.81 -10.46
CA GLU A 14 -11.93 -19.90 -10.50
C GLU A 14 -12.00 -18.89 -11.66
N GLY A 15 -12.74 -19.21 -12.73
CA GLY A 15 -13.06 -18.30 -13.84
C GLY A 15 -14.28 -17.39 -13.65
N LEU A 16 -15.11 -17.65 -12.63
CA LEU A 16 -16.35 -16.90 -12.32
C LEU A 16 -16.20 -15.94 -11.14
N VAL A 17 -15.19 -16.15 -10.28
CA VAL A 17 -14.90 -15.27 -9.15
C VAL A 17 -14.45 -13.91 -9.67
N SER A 18 -15.22 -12.86 -9.34
CA SER A 18 -14.81 -11.49 -9.59
C SER A 18 -13.65 -11.12 -8.66
N LEU A 19 -12.56 -10.61 -9.21
CA LEU A 19 -11.41 -10.15 -8.43
C LEU A 19 -11.49 -8.64 -8.31
N TRP A 20 -11.51 -8.14 -7.08
CA TRP A 20 -11.48 -6.70 -6.82
C TRP A 20 -10.15 -6.34 -6.16
N ILE A 21 -9.48 -5.32 -6.68
CA ILE A 21 -8.25 -4.80 -6.10
C ILE A 21 -8.51 -3.37 -5.64
N HIS A 22 -8.37 -3.14 -4.34
CA HIS A 22 -8.55 -1.85 -3.68
C HIS A 22 -7.18 -1.27 -3.34
N ASN A 23 -6.81 -0.18 -4.01
CA ASN A 23 -5.62 0.55 -3.63
C ASN A 23 -5.93 1.49 -2.47
N ASN A 24 -5.80 1.00 -1.25
CA ASN A 24 -5.93 1.82 -0.05
C ASN A 24 -4.64 2.59 0.26
N CYS A 25 -3.67 2.66 -0.65
CA CYS A 25 -2.51 3.54 -0.54
C CYS A 25 -2.80 4.92 -1.13
N SER A 26 -2.09 5.95 -0.68
CA SER A 26 -2.17 7.30 -1.24
C SER A 26 -1.42 7.44 -2.57
N SER A 27 -0.57 6.47 -2.90
CA SER A 27 0.27 6.45 -4.10
C SER A 27 -0.38 5.66 -5.22
N VAL A 28 -0.09 6.02 -6.47
CA VAL A 28 -0.44 5.21 -7.64
C VAL A 28 0.39 3.92 -7.61
N LEU A 29 -0.27 2.79 -7.86
CA LEU A 29 0.36 1.49 -8.04
C LEU A 29 0.14 1.01 -9.46
N LEU A 30 1.15 0.37 -10.06
CA LEU A 30 0.93 -0.46 -11.24
C LEU A 30 0.68 -1.90 -10.80
N ILE A 31 -0.27 -2.54 -11.48
CA ILE A 31 -0.64 -3.93 -11.30
C ILE A 31 -0.37 -4.66 -12.62
N GLY A 32 0.18 -5.86 -12.55
CA GLY A 32 0.32 -6.73 -13.71
C GLY A 32 0.18 -8.20 -13.36
N GLN A 33 -0.30 -8.98 -14.32
CA GLN A 33 -0.19 -10.44 -14.27
C GLN A 33 1.28 -10.85 -14.48
N ASP A 34 1.74 -11.78 -13.65
CA ASP A 34 3.09 -12.33 -13.74
C ASP A 34 3.35 -12.96 -15.12
N GLN A 35 4.59 -12.82 -15.62
CA GLN A 35 5.02 -13.27 -16.95
C GLN A 35 4.20 -12.70 -18.13
N THR A 36 3.57 -11.53 -17.96
CA THR A 36 2.89 -10.81 -19.05
C THR A 36 3.31 -9.35 -19.10
N ASP A 37 3.11 -8.68 -20.22
CA ASP A 37 3.34 -7.23 -20.35
C ASP A 37 2.15 -6.40 -19.85
N GLU A 38 1.28 -6.97 -19.00
CA GLU A 38 0.15 -6.23 -18.44
C GLU A 38 0.64 -5.11 -17.52
N ILE A 39 0.16 -3.90 -17.79
CA ILE A 39 0.36 -2.71 -16.96
C ILE A 39 -0.98 -2.05 -16.73
N VAL A 40 -1.49 -2.12 -15.51
CA VAL A 40 -2.73 -1.46 -15.11
C VAL A 40 -2.43 -0.45 -14.00
N PRO A 41 -2.48 0.87 -14.28
CA PRO A 41 -2.34 1.88 -13.25
C PRO A 41 -3.61 1.94 -12.38
N LEU A 42 -3.41 1.92 -11.06
CA LEU A 42 -4.46 2.05 -10.06
C LEU A 42 -4.14 3.23 -9.14
N ASN A 43 -4.93 4.29 -9.27
CA ASN A 43 -4.80 5.50 -8.45
C ASN A 43 -5.02 5.21 -6.96
N GLY A 44 -4.46 6.05 -6.11
CA GLY A 44 -4.70 5.95 -4.66
C GLY A 44 -6.18 6.14 -4.31
N GLY A 45 -6.71 5.26 -3.46
CA GLY A 45 -8.13 5.19 -3.09
C GLY A 45 -9.04 4.56 -4.15
N ALA A 46 -8.53 4.19 -5.32
CA ALA A 46 -9.33 3.59 -6.37
C ALA A 46 -9.49 2.08 -6.22
N SER A 47 -10.54 1.53 -6.84
CA SER A 47 -10.81 0.10 -6.90
C SER A 47 -10.89 -0.37 -8.35
N LEU A 48 -10.40 -1.57 -8.62
CA LEU A 48 -10.36 -2.18 -9.93
C LEU A 48 -11.05 -3.54 -9.90
N ALA A 49 -12.05 -3.73 -10.75
CA ALA A 49 -12.56 -5.05 -11.09
C ALA A 49 -11.56 -5.72 -12.03
N TYR A 50 -10.64 -6.50 -11.46
CA TYR A 50 -9.54 -7.14 -12.17
C TYR A 50 -9.99 -8.44 -12.83
N ARG A 51 -9.44 -8.71 -14.01
CA ARG A 51 -9.63 -9.95 -14.76
C ARG A 51 -8.30 -10.38 -15.33
N TRP A 52 -8.00 -11.67 -15.24
CA TRP A 52 -6.81 -12.24 -15.85
C TRP A 52 -6.87 -12.05 -17.37
N ARG A 53 -5.92 -11.29 -17.92
CA ARG A 53 -5.86 -11.07 -19.37
C ARG A 53 -5.37 -12.30 -20.11
N SER A 54 -4.40 -13.02 -19.55
CA SER A 54 -3.89 -14.24 -20.11
C SER A 54 -4.42 -15.45 -19.34
N PRO A 55 -5.23 -16.32 -19.97
CA PRO A 55 -5.73 -17.53 -19.33
C PRO A 55 -4.60 -18.52 -19.04
N THR A 56 -3.56 -18.57 -19.88
CA THR A 56 -2.45 -19.52 -19.83
C THR A 56 -1.28 -19.07 -18.96
N ALA A 57 -1.15 -17.76 -18.71
CA ALA A 57 -0.10 -17.25 -17.83
C ALA A 57 -0.44 -17.50 -16.34
N PRO A 58 0.58 -17.53 -15.46
CA PRO A 58 0.37 -17.74 -14.04
C PRO A 58 -0.64 -16.76 -13.43
N LYS A 59 -1.50 -17.27 -12.53
CA LYS A 59 -2.49 -16.48 -11.78
C LYS A 59 -1.85 -15.80 -10.57
N LYS A 60 -0.77 -15.06 -10.84
CA LYS A 60 -0.03 -14.28 -9.85
C LYS A 60 -0.01 -12.82 -10.24
N ILE A 61 -0.09 -11.95 -9.25
CA ILE A 61 -0.09 -10.50 -9.40
C ILE A 61 1.24 -9.96 -8.90
N ARG A 62 1.78 -8.98 -9.63
CA ARG A 62 2.94 -8.18 -9.24
C ARG A 62 2.56 -6.71 -9.20
N PHE A 63 3.28 -5.96 -8.39
CA PHE A 63 3.02 -4.54 -8.15
C PHE A 63 4.25 -3.70 -8.46
N SER A 64 4.04 -2.44 -8.79
CA SER A 64 5.11 -1.45 -8.90
C SER A 64 4.67 -0.10 -8.35
N ILE A 65 5.61 0.65 -7.80
CA ILE A 65 5.44 2.05 -7.42
C ILE A 65 6.50 2.88 -8.15
N ALA A 66 6.18 4.13 -8.47
CA ALA A 66 7.13 5.03 -9.10
C ALA A 66 8.33 5.27 -8.18
N GLY A 67 9.53 4.90 -8.64
CA GLY A 67 10.78 5.27 -7.97
C GLY A 67 11.10 6.76 -8.11
N LYS A 68 12.22 7.20 -7.49
CA LYS A 68 12.68 8.59 -7.51
C LYS A 68 12.90 9.15 -8.92
N ALA A 69 13.28 8.31 -9.87
CA ALA A 69 13.50 8.68 -11.27
C ALA A 69 12.33 8.26 -12.17
N THR A 70 11.13 8.06 -11.61
CA THR A 70 9.98 7.45 -12.28
C THR A 70 10.28 6.07 -12.89
N ASP A 71 11.30 5.39 -12.33
CA ASP A 71 11.64 4.03 -12.69
C ASP A 71 10.64 3.07 -12.03
N TRP A 72 9.82 2.44 -12.85
CA TRP A 72 8.87 1.42 -12.41
C TRP A 72 9.57 0.08 -12.37
N ARG A 73 9.66 -0.51 -11.17
CA ARG A 73 10.22 -1.85 -10.98
C ARG A 73 9.15 -2.77 -10.41
N TRP A 74 9.02 -3.94 -11.01
CA TRP A 74 8.09 -4.95 -10.51
C TRP A 74 8.59 -5.54 -9.19
N SER A 75 7.65 -5.80 -8.29
CA SER A 75 7.87 -6.62 -7.11
C SER A 75 7.96 -8.11 -7.48
N ASN A 76 8.30 -8.93 -6.48
CA ASN A 76 7.96 -10.34 -6.53
C ASN A 76 6.43 -10.53 -6.72
N SER A 77 6.04 -11.62 -7.38
CA SER A 77 4.63 -11.94 -7.62
C SER A 77 4.02 -12.69 -6.44
N ILE A 78 2.72 -12.49 -6.21
CA ILE A 78 1.92 -13.20 -5.20
C ILE A 78 0.68 -13.82 -5.82
N THR A 79 0.17 -14.89 -5.22
CA THR A 79 -1.11 -15.48 -5.64
C THR A 79 -2.30 -14.66 -5.14
N PHE A 80 -3.40 -14.67 -5.87
CA PHE A 80 -4.68 -14.11 -5.39
C PHE A 80 -5.38 -15.14 -4.48
N SER A 81 -4.73 -15.46 -3.36
CA SER A 81 -5.22 -16.41 -2.36
C SER A 81 -5.65 -15.68 -1.10
N VAL A 82 -6.71 -16.18 -0.44
CA VAL A 82 -7.23 -15.60 0.81
C VAL A 82 -6.15 -15.60 1.88
N GLY A 83 -6.03 -14.49 2.59
CA GLY A 83 -5.02 -14.31 3.64
C GLY A 83 -4.28 -13.00 3.53
N SER A 84 -3.17 -12.90 4.25
CA SER A 84 -2.32 -11.71 4.29
C SER A 84 -0.93 -12.01 3.73
N SER A 85 -0.39 -11.09 2.94
CA SER A 85 0.96 -11.15 2.37
C SER A 85 1.64 -9.80 2.49
N ARG A 86 2.97 -9.82 2.67
CA ARG A 86 3.80 -8.61 2.65
C ARG A 86 4.70 -8.65 1.41
N VAL A 87 4.54 -7.69 0.52
CA VAL A 87 5.26 -7.59 -0.76
C VAL A 87 6.28 -6.47 -0.68
N ARG A 88 7.51 -6.72 -1.14
CA ARG A 88 8.54 -5.67 -1.24
C ARG A 88 8.43 -5.00 -2.62
N LEU A 89 8.29 -3.69 -2.66
CA LEU A 89 8.07 -2.95 -3.91
C LEU A 89 9.35 -2.50 -4.62
N GLU A 90 10.50 -2.58 -3.95
CA GLU A 90 11.80 -2.20 -4.48
C GLU A 90 12.66 -3.44 -4.68
N GLU A 91 12.83 -3.88 -5.93
CA GLU A 91 13.84 -4.88 -6.30
C GLU A 91 15.04 -4.17 -6.97
N GLY A 92 16.21 -4.22 -6.32
CA GLY A 92 17.45 -3.63 -6.85
C GLY A 92 18.63 -3.56 -5.88
N TYR A 93 19.68 -4.35 -6.18
CA TYR A 93 21.09 -4.26 -5.76
C TYR A 93 21.43 -3.89 -4.30
N VAL A 94 20.71 -4.41 -3.31
CA VAL A 94 21.33 -4.54 -1.98
C VAL A 94 21.84 -5.96 -1.89
N ASN A 95 23.17 -6.11 -1.75
CA ASN A 95 23.82 -7.37 -1.43
C ASN A 95 22.94 -8.16 -0.46
N SER A 96 22.68 -9.42 -0.82
CA SER A 96 21.77 -10.39 -0.20
C SER A 96 22.03 -10.73 1.28
N ASP A 97 22.86 -9.94 1.96
CA ASP A 97 23.44 -10.26 3.26
C ASP A 97 22.82 -9.46 4.42
N ILE A 98 21.99 -8.43 4.15
CA ILE A 98 21.15 -7.78 5.18
C ILE A 98 19.68 -7.99 4.84
N ARG A 99 19.22 -9.21 5.07
CA ARG A 99 17.88 -9.70 4.73
C ARG A 99 16.79 -9.00 5.56
N GLY A 100 15.88 -8.29 4.88
CA GLY A 100 14.44 -8.37 5.17
C GLY A 100 13.77 -7.31 6.06
N LEU A 101 14.50 -6.33 6.58
CA LEU A 101 13.94 -5.28 7.48
C LEU A 101 13.83 -3.88 6.84
N HIS A 102 14.53 -3.66 5.73
CA HIS A 102 14.68 -2.34 5.12
C HIS A 102 14.14 -2.32 3.68
N GLY A 103 13.27 -1.35 3.40
CA GLY A 103 12.62 -1.18 2.11
C GLY A 103 11.18 -0.67 2.22
N THR A 104 10.60 -0.35 1.07
CA THR A 104 9.16 -0.05 0.97
C THR A 104 8.37 -1.35 0.83
N TYR A 105 7.40 -1.55 1.73
CA TYR A 105 6.54 -2.73 1.75
C TYR A 105 5.08 -2.37 1.46
N LEU A 106 4.43 -3.23 0.69
CA LEU A 106 2.99 -3.27 0.47
C LEU A 106 2.39 -4.41 1.28
N TYR A 107 1.39 -4.11 2.09
CA TYR A 107 0.62 -5.09 2.82
C TYR A 107 -0.62 -5.43 1.99
N VAL A 108 -0.79 -6.71 1.70
CA VAL A 108 -1.86 -7.22 0.86
C VAL A 108 -2.73 -8.12 1.72
N VAL A 109 -4.03 -7.83 1.77
CA VAL A 109 -5.01 -8.68 2.44
C VAL A 109 -6.07 -9.07 1.44
N VAL A 110 -6.22 -10.37 1.18
CA VAL A 110 -7.27 -10.91 0.32
C VAL A 110 -8.35 -11.52 1.20
N LYS A 111 -9.58 -11.05 1.04
CA LYS A 111 -10.76 -11.56 1.73
C LYS A 111 -11.67 -12.26 0.74
N ASP A 112 -12.23 -13.37 1.18
CA ASP A 112 -13.34 -14.01 0.49
C ASP A 112 -14.64 -13.31 0.90
N THR A 113 -15.41 -12.82 -0.07
CA THR A 113 -16.73 -12.23 0.15
C THR A 113 -17.82 -13.03 -0.58
N GLY A 114 -17.56 -14.32 -0.85
CA GLY A 114 -18.46 -15.28 -1.45
C GLY A 114 -18.41 -15.22 -2.97
N VAL A 115 -19.12 -14.26 -3.57
CA VAL A 115 -19.22 -14.14 -5.05
C VAL A 115 -18.02 -13.44 -5.69
N ARG A 116 -17.15 -12.87 -4.86
CA ARG A 116 -15.94 -12.16 -5.28
C ARG A 116 -14.87 -12.32 -4.22
N ARG A 117 -13.62 -12.03 -4.59
CA ARG A 117 -12.53 -11.86 -3.64
C ARG A 117 -12.02 -10.43 -3.72
N ASP A 118 -11.89 -9.82 -2.55
CA ASP A 118 -11.48 -8.42 -2.40
C ASP A 118 -10.03 -8.40 -1.88
N MET A 119 -9.11 -7.86 -2.67
CA MET A 119 -7.71 -7.64 -2.34
C MET A 119 -7.51 -6.18 -1.92
N PHE A 120 -7.13 -5.96 -0.68
CA PHE A 120 -6.84 -4.65 -0.11
C PHE A 120 -5.32 -4.45 -0.08
N LEU A 121 -4.87 -3.38 -0.72
CA LEU A 121 -3.47 -2.96 -0.77
C LEU A 121 -3.27 -1.78 0.18
N SER A 122 -2.38 -1.91 1.16
CA SER A 122 -2.11 -0.83 2.13
C SER A 122 -0.62 -0.66 2.41
N GLY A 123 -0.22 0.57 2.75
CA GLY A 123 1.09 0.90 3.28
C GLY A 123 1.21 0.69 4.80
N GLU A 124 2.28 1.20 5.39
CA GLU A 124 2.59 1.02 6.82
C GLU A 124 1.77 1.91 7.75
N ILE A 125 1.37 3.09 7.28
CA ILE A 125 0.77 4.13 8.13
C ILE A 125 -0.55 4.58 7.55
N THR A 126 -1.62 4.47 8.33
CA THR A 126 -2.91 5.09 8.02
C THR A 126 -3.06 6.35 8.85
N LEU A 127 -3.41 7.48 8.21
CA LEU A 127 -3.65 8.73 8.91
C LEU A 127 -5.15 8.83 9.24
N ALA A 128 -5.48 9.13 10.49
CA ALA A 128 -6.83 9.43 10.93
C ALA A 128 -6.93 10.84 11.53
N ASN A 129 -7.91 11.62 11.07
CA ASN A 129 -8.21 12.94 11.61
C ASN A 129 -9.47 12.79 12.46
N MET A 130 -9.29 12.77 13.78
CA MET A 130 -10.39 12.69 14.74
C MET A 130 -10.85 14.07 15.22
N LEU A 131 -10.35 15.14 14.61
CA LEU A 131 -10.76 16.50 14.93
C LEU A 131 -11.98 16.89 14.10
N ARG A 132 -12.75 17.85 14.62
CA ARG A 132 -13.93 18.43 13.96
C ARG A 132 -13.59 19.43 12.85
N HIS A 133 -12.31 19.57 12.50
CA HIS A 133 -11.83 20.54 11.52
C HIS A 133 -11.19 19.83 10.34
N ASN A 134 -11.44 20.37 9.14
CA ASN A 134 -10.75 19.96 7.93
C ASN A 134 -9.31 20.51 7.92
N LEU A 135 -8.37 19.62 7.68
CA LEU A 135 -6.95 19.92 7.59
C LEU A 135 -6.44 19.68 6.18
N LEU A 136 -5.26 20.20 5.89
CA LEU A 136 -4.37 19.78 4.83
C LEU A 136 -3.23 19.00 5.47
N TYR A 137 -2.79 17.94 4.82
CA TYR A 137 -1.65 17.17 5.27
C TYR A 137 -0.57 17.07 4.21
N LYS A 138 0.67 16.89 4.67
CA LYS A 138 1.82 16.47 3.86
C LYS A 138 2.62 15.44 4.65
N VAL A 139 2.82 14.28 4.06
CA VAL A 139 3.84 13.34 4.52
C VAL A 139 5.10 13.57 3.70
N ARG A 140 6.19 13.81 4.42
CA ARG A 140 7.50 14.07 3.83
C ARG A 140 8.49 13.02 4.28
N VAL A 141 9.39 12.66 3.38
CA VAL A 141 10.51 11.76 3.66
C VAL A 141 11.83 12.44 3.36
N LYS A 142 12.87 12.00 4.04
CA LYS A 142 14.25 12.45 3.82
C LYS A 142 15.19 11.32 4.19
N ARG A 143 16.19 11.03 3.36
CA ARG A 143 17.25 10.10 3.78
C ARG A 143 18.07 10.74 4.89
N ARG A 144 18.66 9.95 5.79
CA ARG A 144 19.46 10.50 6.92
C ARG A 144 20.57 11.45 6.47
N GLU A 145 21.17 11.17 5.32
CA GLU A 145 22.28 11.94 4.74
C GLU A 145 21.80 13.10 3.85
N GLU A 146 20.53 13.12 3.47
CA GLU A 146 19.95 14.17 2.64
C GLU A 146 19.51 15.36 3.50
N THR A 147 19.63 16.57 2.95
CA THR A 147 19.13 17.81 3.59
C THR A 147 17.74 18.19 3.11
N VAL A 148 17.28 17.64 1.98
CA VAL A 148 16.04 18.05 1.31
C VAL A 148 14.92 17.05 1.58
N TRP A 149 13.85 17.54 2.18
CA TRP A 149 12.62 16.78 2.39
C TRP A 149 11.78 16.68 1.10
N GLN A 150 11.44 15.46 0.70
CA GLN A 150 10.56 15.15 -0.43
C GLN A 150 9.13 14.87 0.06
N THR A 151 8.11 15.32 -0.66
CA THR A 151 6.70 15.03 -0.33
C THR A 151 6.28 13.75 -1.04
N ILE A 152 5.82 12.76 -0.29
CA ILE A 152 5.37 11.46 -0.84
C ILE A 152 3.85 11.29 -0.82
N SER A 153 3.17 12.07 0.01
CA SER A 153 1.71 12.06 0.11
C SER A 153 1.24 13.40 0.62
N SER A 154 0.14 13.90 0.08
CA SER A 154 -0.47 15.15 0.49
C SER A 154 -1.90 15.23 0.02
N GLY A 155 -2.73 15.99 0.72
CA GLY A 155 -4.10 16.22 0.30
C GLY A 155 -4.95 16.87 1.37
N ASP A 156 -6.25 16.82 1.14
CA ASP A 156 -7.27 17.15 2.13
C ASP A 156 -7.38 16.04 3.18
N PHE A 157 -7.58 16.45 4.43
CA PHE A 157 -7.77 15.57 5.56
C PHE A 157 -9.03 15.99 6.30
N ASN A 158 -10.16 15.44 5.85
CA ASN A 158 -11.47 15.84 6.33
C ASN A 158 -11.67 15.49 7.81
N SER A 159 -12.52 16.24 8.50
CA SER A 159 -12.86 16.01 9.90
C SER A 159 -13.46 14.62 10.10
N GLU A 160 -13.04 13.93 11.16
CA GLU A 160 -13.56 12.62 11.57
C GLU A 160 -13.43 11.54 10.47
N THR A 161 -12.32 11.56 9.71
CA THR A 161 -12.07 10.62 8.61
C THR A 161 -10.72 9.91 8.70
N MET A 162 -10.61 8.77 8.02
CA MET A 162 -9.34 8.09 7.75
C MET A 162 -8.95 8.32 6.28
N THR A 163 -7.68 8.61 6.01
CA THR A 163 -7.16 8.69 4.65
C THR A 163 -6.70 7.33 4.15
N CYS A 164 -6.33 7.28 2.86
CA CYS A 164 -5.51 6.20 2.36
C CYS A 164 -4.21 6.10 3.17
N SER A 165 -3.72 4.87 3.30
CA SER A 165 -2.45 4.53 3.91
C SER A 165 -1.26 5.05 3.09
N VAL A 166 -0.13 5.28 3.74
CA VAL A 166 1.08 5.83 3.13
C VAL A 166 2.15 4.75 3.11
N LEU A 167 2.77 4.59 1.94
CA LEU A 167 3.94 3.74 1.76
C LEU A 167 5.16 4.46 2.32
N CYS A 168 5.79 3.86 3.32
CA CYS A 168 6.97 4.40 3.97
C CYS A 168 8.13 3.41 3.83
N ASN A 169 9.34 3.95 3.76
CA ASN A 169 10.56 3.17 3.76
C ASN A 169 11.27 3.41 5.09
N THR A 170 11.61 2.33 5.79
CA THR A 170 12.19 2.36 7.14
C THR A 170 13.58 3.01 7.21
N GLU A 171 14.27 3.14 6.08
CA GLU A 171 15.55 3.86 5.99
C GLU A 171 15.41 5.38 6.02
N TYR A 172 14.21 5.88 5.70
CA TYR A 172 13.95 7.30 5.57
C TYR A 172 13.34 7.87 6.84
N GLU A 173 13.77 9.07 7.19
CA GLU A 173 13.04 9.87 8.16
C GLU A 173 11.72 10.28 7.54
N THR A 174 10.62 10.01 8.24
CA THR A 174 9.27 10.35 7.77
C THR A 174 8.63 11.30 8.77
N VAL A 175 8.05 12.39 8.26
CA VAL A 175 7.35 13.41 9.07
C VAL A 175 6.00 13.75 8.46
N LEU A 176 5.06 14.12 9.33
CA LEU A 176 3.76 14.67 8.99
C LEU A 176 3.78 16.19 9.23
N LYS A 177 3.23 16.94 8.29
CA LYS A 177 2.84 18.34 8.48
C LYS A 177 1.35 18.49 8.31
N LEU A 178 0.75 19.30 9.19
CA LEU A 178 -0.66 19.62 9.17
C LEU A 178 -0.85 21.13 9.03
N LYS A 179 -1.95 21.52 8.40
CA LYS A 179 -2.39 22.91 8.32
C LYS A 179 -3.91 22.94 8.33
N TYR A 180 -4.52 23.81 9.11
CA TYR A 180 -5.97 24.01 9.04
C TYR A 180 -6.36 24.62 7.69
N LYS A 181 -7.45 24.13 7.09
CA LYS A 181 -7.91 24.59 5.78
C LYS A 181 -8.51 26.01 5.85
N THR A 182 -9.12 26.37 6.98
CA THR A 182 -9.91 27.60 7.15
C THR A 182 -9.19 28.74 7.86
N SER A 183 -8.10 28.47 8.59
CA SER A 183 -7.28 29.53 9.18
C SER A 183 -6.08 29.85 8.30
N GLY A 184 -5.71 31.13 8.23
CA GLY A 184 -4.45 31.59 7.61
C GLY A 184 -3.18 31.09 8.32
N SER A 185 -3.30 30.10 9.21
CA SER A 185 -2.21 29.47 9.94
C SER A 185 -1.17 28.87 8.99
N GLY A 186 0.09 29.01 9.36
CA GLY A 186 1.19 28.29 8.72
C GLY A 186 1.05 26.77 8.87
N TRP A 187 1.94 26.04 8.20
CA TRP A 187 2.12 24.61 8.46
C TRP A 187 2.62 24.40 9.90
N SER A 188 2.23 23.27 10.49
CA SER A 188 2.82 22.80 11.74
C SER A 188 4.34 22.61 11.63
N GLY A 189 4.99 22.48 12.78
CA GLY A 189 6.33 21.88 12.85
C GLY A 189 6.34 20.44 12.32
N ASP A 190 7.53 19.86 12.24
CA ASP A 190 7.73 18.49 11.78
C ASP A 190 7.25 17.51 12.85
N ILE A 191 6.17 16.76 12.57
CA ILE A 191 5.64 15.73 13.46
C ILE A 191 6.27 14.40 13.04
N PRO A 192 7.16 13.78 13.83
CA PRO A 192 7.83 12.54 13.43
C PRO A 192 6.85 11.37 13.33
N LEU A 193 6.86 10.68 12.18
CA LEU A 193 6.11 9.44 11.95
C LEU A 193 6.98 8.21 12.26
N LYS A 194 7.54 8.18 13.48
CA LYS A 194 8.32 7.05 14.00
C LYS A 194 7.61 6.47 15.22
N GLU A 195 7.74 5.16 15.41
CA GLU A 195 7.25 4.51 16.61
C GLU A 195 7.98 5.07 17.84
N CYS A 196 7.23 5.62 18.81
CA CYS A 196 7.79 6.05 20.08
C CYS A 196 7.79 4.85 21.03
N ARG A 197 8.97 4.26 21.27
CA ARG A 197 9.14 3.10 22.17
C ARG A 197 9.15 3.45 23.66
N LYS A 198 8.85 4.70 24.03
CA LYS A 198 8.79 5.13 25.43
C LYS A 198 7.41 4.83 25.99
N GLU A 199 7.35 3.99 27.02
CA GLU A 199 6.12 3.74 27.78
C GLU A 199 5.58 5.07 28.34
N ASN A 200 4.25 5.23 28.33
CA ASN A 200 3.49 6.34 28.93
C ASN A 200 3.51 7.71 28.21
N MET A 201 4.04 7.81 26.99
CA MET A 201 3.81 9.01 26.16
C MET A 201 2.53 8.85 25.34
N PRO A 202 1.65 9.87 25.25
CA PRO A 202 0.51 9.83 24.34
C PRO A 202 1.04 9.61 22.91
N TRP A 203 0.60 8.52 22.28
CA TRP A 203 1.08 8.11 20.98
C TRP A 203 0.37 8.92 19.90
N LEU A 204 1.11 9.80 19.22
CA LEU A 204 0.65 10.45 17.99
C LEU A 204 0.63 9.49 16.79
N VAL A 205 1.32 8.35 16.89
CA VAL A 205 1.48 7.36 15.82
C VAL A 205 1.41 5.95 16.42
N LYS A 206 0.47 5.14 15.96
CA LYS A 206 0.43 3.68 16.23
C LYS A 206 0.51 2.95 14.91
N ARG A 207 1.50 2.05 14.81
CA ARG A 207 1.57 1.09 13.73
C ARG A 207 0.52 0.00 14.01
N MET A 208 -0.34 -0.27 13.04
CA MET A 208 -1.19 -1.45 13.10
C MET A 208 -0.37 -2.61 12.54
N TYR A 209 -0.08 -3.59 13.39
CA TYR A 209 0.49 -4.88 13.00
C TYR A 209 -0.64 -5.87 12.77
#